data_AF-A0A1G1Z6C8-F1
#
_entry.id   AF-A0A1G1Z6C8-F1
#
_cell.length_a   1.000
_cell.length_b   1.000
_cell.length_c   1.000
_cell.angle_alpha   90.00
_cell.angle_beta   90.00
_cell.angle_gamma   90.00
#
_symmetry.space_group_name_H-M   'P 1'
#
loop_
_entity.id
_entity.type
_entity.pdbx_description
1 polymer ?
#
loop_
_entity_poly.entity_id
_entity_poly.type
_entity_poly.pdbx_seq_one_letter_code
_entity_poly.pdbx_strand_id
1 'polypeptide(L)'
;MERFGEMPESADFRPEPEVRSSFVKESVENKEKDGKESPPEGWMTMWGLIKRFGFGDKTFSKIAGKYLDSHPEMTGVFLSSKGVWGRHYSPELIELVKKELESRGAPEGWLNMGQIHLKLRRNYDNLRITAMDLLDKNPEEGRFAVNKGGKTIEYFSPVLVAKIEQAFEEKDKYESPPEGWVHKTDLSKIIFASRLRPRKSKDLTDAVGSFRNEHPEWFQNFMGLGGSLIEYYHPDLVKKVRDIFIEREAKFTSKLQRSAR
;
A
#
# COMPACT_ATOMS: atom_id res chain seq x y z
N MET A 1 -21.15 -44.46 27.15
CA MET A 1 -20.52 -45.12 25.98
C MET A 1 -21.47 -44.95 24.81
N GLU A 2 -21.47 -43.76 24.22
CA GLU A 2 -22.30 -43.42 23.06
C GLU A 2 -21.46 -43.57 21.79
N ARG A 3 -22.04 -44.26 20.81
CA ARG A 3 -21.41 -44.61 19.54
C ARG A 3 -21.27 -43.35 18.69
N PHE A 4 -20.04 -43.01 18.33
CA PHE A 4 -19.77 -42.05 17.27
C PHE A 4 -20.24 -42.64 15.94
N GLY A 5 -21.22 -41.98 15.32
CA GLY A 5 -21.69 -42.30 13.97
C GLY A 5 -20.65 -41.90 12.92
N GLU A 6 -20.44 -42.80 11.98
CA GLU A 6 -19.58 -42.63 10.81
C GLU A 6 -20.06 -41.43 9.96
N MET A 7 -19.14 -40.51 9.68
CA MET A 7 -19.37 -39.45 8.68
C MET A 7 -19.13 -40.03 7.28
N PRO A 8 -20.02 -39.78 6.31
CA PRO A 8 -19.79 -40.21 4.94
C PRO A 8 -18.66 -39.40 4.30
N GLU A 9 -17.85 -40.16 3.56
CA GLU A 9 -16.74 -39.75 2.72
C GLU A 9 -17.11 -38.56 1.81
N SER A 10 -16.32 -37.50 1.91
CA SER A 10 -16.50 -36.26 1.15
C SER A 10 -16.36 -36.51 -0.35
N ALA A 11 -17.48 -36.50 -1.06
CA ALA A 11 -17.51 -36.48 -2.51
C ALA A 11 -16.94 -35.15 -3.03
N ASP A 12 -15.82 -35.24 -3.74
CA ASP A 12 -15.22 -34.14 -4.51
C ASP A 12 -16.21 -33.61 -5.55
N PHE A 13 -16.93 -32.56 -5.20
CA PHE A 13 -17.79 -31.82 -6.13
C PHE A 13 -16.91 -30.93 -7.02
N ARG A 14 -16.31 -31.52 -8.05
CA ARG A 14 -15.79 -30.74 -9.19
C ARG A 14 -16.97 -30.39 -10.10
N PRO A 15 -17.34 -29.11 -10.25
CA PRO A 15 -18.31 -28.76 -11.27
C PRO A 15 -17.73 -29.07 -12.65
N GLU A 16 -18.43 -29.93 -13.39
CA GLU A 16 -18.23 -30.24 -14.81
C GLU A 16 -17.96 -28.95 -15.62
N PRO A 17 -16.93 -28.91 -16.49
CA PRO A 17 -16.57 -27.71 -17.26
C PRO A 17 -17.62 -27.30 -18.31
N GLU A 18 -18.66 -28.09 -18.52
CA GLU A 18 -19.65 -27.87 -19.58
C GLU A 18 -20.69 -26.77 -19.27
N VAL A 19 -20.92 -26.44 -17.99
CA VAL A 19 -21.95 -25.45 -17.61
C VAL A 19 -21.54 -23.99 -17.96
N ARG A 20 -20.24 -23.73 -18.15
CA ARG A 20 -19.78 -22.40 -18.61
C ARG A 20 -19.93 -22.18 -20.11
N SER A 21 -20.10 -23.24 -20.90
CA SER A 21 -20.14 -23.16 -22.37
C SER A 21 -21.56 -22.92 -22.90
N SER A 22 -22.59 -23.47 -22.23
CA SER A 22 -23.99 -23.32 -22.65
C SER A 22 -24.56 -21.92 -22.41
N PHE A 23 -24.21 -21.27 -21.29
CA PHE A 23 -24.66 -19.88 -21.00
C PHE A 23 -24.09 -18.84 -21.99
N VAL A 24 -22.95 -19.13 -22.62
CA VAL A 24 -22.32 -18.25 -23.61
C VAL A 24 -22.87 -18.51 -25.02
N LYS A 25 -23.31 -19.73 -25.35
CA LYS A 25 -23.87 -20.03 -26.67
C LYS A 25 -25.32 -19.60 -26.83
N GLU A 26 -26.15 -19.74 -25.81
CA GLU A 26 -27.57 -19.36 -25.86
C GLU A 26 -27.78 -17.83 -25.91
N SER A 27 -26.77 -17.07 -25.50
CA SER A 27 -26.74 -15.59 -25.61
C SER A 27 -26.18 -15.07 -26.93
N VAL A 28 -25.74 -15.94 -27.85
CA VAL A 28 -25.17 -15.53 -29.16
C VAL A 28 -26.17 -15.75 -30.29
N GLU A 29 -27.08 -16.71 -30.17
CA GLU A 29 -28.04 -17.03 -31.24
C GLU A 29 -29.27 -16.09 -31.29
N ASN A 30 -29.41 -15.19 -30.31
CA ASN A 30 -30.41 -14.11 -30.30
C ASN A 30 -29.85 -12.73 -30.70
N LYS A 31 -28.61 -12.63 -31.23
CA LYS A 31 -27.90 -11.35 -31.42
C LYS A 31 -27.99 -10.71 -32.80
N GLU A 32 -28.69 -11.29 -33.77
CA GLU A 32 -28.77 -10.70 -35.13
C GLU A 32 -29.80 -9.56 -35.28
N LYS A 33 -30.59 -9.19 -34.26
CA LYS A 33 -31.73 -8.27 -34.47
C LYS A 33 -31.64 -6.85 -33.93
N ASP A 34 -30.75 -6.49 -33.01
CA ASP A 34 -30.79 -5.16 -32.36
C ASP A 34 -29.49 -4.34 -32.41
N GLY A 35 -28.49 -4.79 -33.16
CA GLY A 35 -27.21 -4.10 -33.27
C GLY A 35 -27.32 -2.80 -34.07
N LYS A 36 -27.33 -1.64 -33.40
CA LYS A 36 -27.23 -0.32 -34.06
C LYS A 36 -25.78 -0.05 -34.48
N GLU A 37 -25.60 0.55 -35.67
CA GLU A 37 -24.28 0.83 -36.27
C GLU A 37 -23.39 1.76 -35.43
N SER A 38 -23.97 2.58 -34.55
CA SER A 38 -23.22 3.43 -33.63
C SER A 38 -23.99 3.69 -32.34
N PRO A 39 -23.30 3.81 -31.19
CA PRO A 39 -23.93 4.22 -29.94
C PRO A 39 -24.46 5.66 -30.07
N PRO A 40 -25.63 5.98 -29.47
CA PRO A 40 -26.10 7.35 -29.38
C PRO A 40 -25.10 8.24 -28.64
N GLU A 41 -25.23 9.55 -28.82
CA GLU A 41 -24.32 10.50 -28.18
C GLU A 41 -24.30 10.32 -26.65
N GLY A 42 -23.09 10.37 -26.08
CA GLY A 42 -22.88 10.25 -24.64
C GLY A 42 -22.85 8.81 -24.09
N TRP A 43 -23.26 7.80 -24.87
CA TRP A 43 -23.19 6.41 -24.44
C TRP A 43 -21.74 5.93 -24.34
N MET A 44 -21.42 5.18 -23.28
CA MET A 44 -20.04 4.75 -23.02
C MET A 44 -19.92 3.26 -22.74
N THR A 45 -18.85 2.66 -23.23
CA THR A 45 -18.42 1.32 -22.80
C THR A 45 -17.92 1.36 -21.35
N MET A 46 -17.87 0.19 -20.70
CA MET A 46 -17.25 0.05 -19.38
C MET A 46 -15.83 0.61 -19.34
N TRP A 47 -15.03 0.37 -20.39
CA TRP A 47 -13.69 0.94 -20.47
C TRP A 47 -13.74 2.48 -20.61
N GLY A 48 -14.64 3.03 -21.43
CA GLY A 48 -14.88 4.49 -21.46
C GLY A 48 -15.13 5.07 -20.06
N LEU A 49 -15.92 4.38 -19.24
CA LEU A 49 -16.24 4.78 -17.87
C LEU A 49 -15.05 4.70 -16.92
N ILE A 50 -14.30 3.60 -16.93
CA ILE A 50 -13.07 3.46 -16.12
C ILE A 50 -12.08 4.56 -16.49
N LYS A 51 -11.89 4.86 -17.79
CA LYS A 51 -10.95 5.90 -18.24
C LYS A 51 -11.39 7.30 -17.82
N ARG A 52 -12.67 7.62 -18.03
CA ARG A 52 -13.20 8.97 -17.85
C ARG A 52 -13.46 9.31 -16.39
N PHE A 53 -13.92 8.34 -15.61
CA PHE A 53 -14.39 8.58 -14.24
C PHE A 53 -13.58 7.82 -13.17
N GLY A 54 -12.73 6.87 -13.56
CA GLY A 54 -11.96 6.06 -12.62
C GLY A 54 -12.79 5.02 -11.87
N PHE A 55 -13.93 4.61 -12.44
CA PHE A 55 -14.79 3.60 -11.83
C PHE A 55 -14.13 2.23 -11.78
N GLY A 56 -14.42 1.45 -10.75
CA GLY A 56 -14.10 0.03 -10.73
C GLY A 56 -15.19 -0.76 -11.45
N ASP A 57 -14.82 -1.60 -12.42
CA ASP A 57 -15.74 -2.41 -13.24
C ASP A 57 -16.79 -3.16 -12.41
N LYS A 58 -16.34 -3.92 -11.39
CA LYS A 58 -17.23 -4.69 -10.51
C LYS A 58 -18.24 -3.81 -9.78
N THR A 59 -17.83 -2.61 -9.37
CA THR A 59 -18.67 -1.73 -8.57
C THR A 59 -19.66 -0.99 -9.44
N PHE A 60 -19.22 -0.49 -10.58
CA PHE A 60 -20.12 0.07 -11.58
C PHE A 60 -21.16 -0.98 -11.97
N SER A 61 -20.74 -2.19 -12.35
CA SER A 61 -21.64 -3.28 -12.74
C SER A 61 -22.64 -3.64 -11.64
N LYS A 62 -22.21 -3.69 -10.37
CA LYS A 62 -23.09 -3.98 -9.22
C LYS A 62 -24.14 -2.89 -9.00
N ILE A 63 -23.76 -1.62 -9.12
CA ILE A 63 -24.70 -0.50 -8.93
C ILE A 63 -25.62 -0.40 -10.14
N ALA A 64 -25.06 -0.43 -11.35
CA ALA A 64 -25.80 -0.39 -12.61
C ALA A 64 -26.85 -1.50 -12.69
N GLY A 65 -26.52 -2.72 -12.27
CA GLY A 65 -27.45 -3.85 -12.24
C GLY A 65 -28.78 -3.52 -11.54
N LYS A 66 -28.76 -2.79 -10.43
CA LYS A 66 -29.97 -2.40 -9.70
C LYS A 66 -30.93 -1.53 -10.51
N TYR A 67 -30.37 -0.69 -11.37
CA TYR A 67 -31.15 0.20 -12.23
C TYR A 67 -31.55 -0.50 -13.52
N LEU A 68 -30.71 -1.40 -14.04
CA LEU A 68 -30.97 -2.14 -15.27
C LEU A 68 -32.10 -3.17 -15.13
N ASP A 69 -32.36 -3.67 -13.93
CA ASP A 69 -33.50 -4.57 -13.66
C ASP A 69 -34.85 -3.89 -13.95
N SER A 70 -34.95 -2.57 -13.72
CA SER A 70 -36.17 -1.80 -13.99
C SER A 70 -36.08 -0.92 -15.25
N HIS A 71 -34.87 -0.69 -15.76
CA HIS A 71 -34.58 0.16 -16.93
C HIS A 71 -33.62 -0.53 -17.90
N PRO A 72 -34.02 -1.65 -18.54
CA PRO A 72 -33.17 -2.37 -19.48
C PRO A 72 -32.76 -1.52 -20.70
N GLU A 73 -33.53 -0.50 -21.05
CA GLU A 73 -33.24 0.47 -22.12
C GLU A 73 -31.99 1.31 -21.87
N MET A 74 -31.51 1.39 -20.62
CA MET A 74 -30.33 2.16 -20.24
C MET A 74 -29.01 1.49 -20.59
N THR A 75 -29.05 0.29 -21.16
CA THR A 75 -27.90 -0.43 -21.71
C THR A 75 -28.21 -0.94 -23.11
N GLY A 76 -27.18 -1.15 -23.93
CA GLY A 76 -27.34 -1.65 -25.29
C GLY A 76 -26.03 -2.17 -25.86
N VAL A 77 -26.10 -2.96 -26.91
CA VAL A 77 -24.93 -3.47 -27.64
C VAL A 77 -24.79 -2.68 -28.93
N PHE A 78 -23.63 -2.04 -29.11
CA PHE A 78 -23.37 -1.18 -30.26
C PHE A 78 -22.02 -1.53 -30.89
N LEU A 79 -21.90 -1.25 -32.18
CA LEU A 79 -20.65 -1.38 -32.90
C LEU A 79 -19.74 -0.19 -32.56
N SER A 80 -18.54 -0.47 -32.05
CA SER A 80 -17.52 0.57 -31.84
C SER A 80 -16.90 1.02 -33.16
N SER A 81 -16.20 2.16 -33.14
CA SER A 81 -15.44 2.66 -34.31
C SER A 81 -14.36 1.71 -34.82
N LYS A 82 -13.99 0.69 -34.03
CA LYS A 82 -13.06 -0.39 -34.41
C LYS A 82 -13.76 -1.63 -34.96
N GLY A 83 -15.06 -1.58 -35.22
CA GLY A 83 -15.84 -2.72 -35.70
C GLY A 83 -16.09 -3.80 -34.63
N VAL A 84 -15.91 -3.49 -33.35
CA VAL A 84 -16.14 -4.45 -32.25
C VAL A 84 -17.46 -4.14 -31.57
N TRP A 85 -18.36 -5.12 -31.53
CA TRP A 85 -19.61 -5.05 -30.76
C TRP A 85 -19.31 -5.03 -29.25
N GLY A 86 -19.87 -4.05 -28.54
CA GLY A 86 -19.66 -3.90 -27.10
C GLY A 86 -20.89 -3.35 -26.39
N ARG A 87 -21.05 -3.73 -25.12
CA ARG A 87 -22.07 -3.15 -24.25
C ARG A 87 -21.71 -1.71 -23.93
N HIS A 88 -22.67 -0.81 -24.15
CA HIS A 88 -22.61 0.59 -23.77
C HIS A 88 -23.71 0.92 -22.77
N TYR A 89 -23.45 1.91 -21.93
CA TYR A 89 -24.35 2.42 -20.92
C TYR A 89 -24.77 3.84 -21.28
N SER A 90 -26.05 4.12 -21.12
CA SER A 90 -26.66 5.43 -21.36
C SER A 90 -26.10 6.51 -20.41
N PRO A 91 -26.08 7.79 -20.82
CA PRO A 91 -25.73 8.92 -19.94
C PRO A 91 -26.53 8.93 -18.62
N GLU A 92 -27.82 8.61 -18.69
CA GLU A 92 -28.75 8.62 -17.56
C GLU A 92 -28.31 7.62 -16.48
N LEU A 93 -27.97 6.39 -16.87
CA LEU A 93 -27.46 5.37 -15.96
C LEU A 93 -26.11 5.77 -15.36
N ILE A 94 -25.25 6.41 -16.14
CA ILE A 94 -23.94 6.88 -15.68
C ILE A 94 -24.12 7.92 -14.57
N GLU A 95 -25.07 8.85 -14.72
CA GLU A 95 -25.38 9.86 -13.70
C GLU A 95 -26.03 9.26 -12.45
N LEU A 96 -26.91 8.26 -12.59
CA LEU A 96 -27.48 7.55 -11.44
C LEU A 96 -26.40 6.83 -10.63
N VAL A 97 -25.50 6.11 -11.31
CA VAL A 97 -24.38 5.42 -10.66
C VAL A 97 -23.42 6.42 -10.00
N LYS A 98 -23.13 7.56 -10.64
CA LYS A 98 -22.33 8.65 -10.03
C LYS A 98 -22.95 9.12 -8.74
N LYS A 99 -24.24 9.46 -8.76
CA LYS A 99 -24.95 9.98 -7.59
C LYS A 99 -24.96 8.98 -6.43
N GLU A 100 -25.16 7.69 -6.72
CA GLU A 100 -25.08 6.62 -5.69
C GLU A 100 -23.65 6.41 -5.16
N LEU A 101 -22.63 6.59 -6.00
CA LEU A 101 -21.23 6.54 -5.58
C LEU A 101 -20.85 7.76 -4.74
N GLU A 102 -21.30 8.96 -5.13
CA GLU A 102 -21.09 10.19 -4.39
C GLU A 102 -21.76 10.14 -3.01
N SER A 103 -22.97 9.61 -2.93
CA SER A 103 -23.65 9.42 -1.63
C SER A 103 -22.94 8.40 -0.73
N ARG A 104 -22.07 7.55 -1.30
CA ARG A 104 -21.24 6.57 -0.57
C ARG A 104 -19.79 7.03 -0.39
N GLY A 105 -19.42 8.13 -1.03
CA GLY A 105 -18.07 8.67 -1.04
C GLY A 105 -17.73 9.32 0.29
N ALA A 106 -16.44 9.62 0.47
CA ALA A 106 -16.02 10.45 1.58
C ALA A 106 -16.53 11.88 1.36
N PRO A 107 -16.88 12.62 2.42
CA PRO A 107 -17.25 14.03 2.29
C PRO A 107 -16.15 14.84 1.61
N GLU A 108 -16.51 16.00 1.05
CA GLU A 108 -15.56 16.87 0.38
C GLU A 108 -14.39 17.24 1.32
N GLY A 109 -13.17 17.24 0.77
CA GLY A 109 -11.93 17.54 1.51
C GLY A 109 -11.36 16.37 2.31
N TRP A 110 -12.08 15.26 2.48
CA TRP A 110 -11.56 14.08 3.17
C TRP A 110 -10.53 13.36 2.30
N LEU A 111 -9.43 12.93 2.92
CA LEU A 111 -8.31 12.29 2.23
C LEU A 111 -8.12 10.87 2.75
N ASN A 112 -7.85 9.92 1.86
CA ASN A 112 -7.35 8.61 2.27
C ASN A 112 -5.82 8.66 2.49
N MET A 113 -5.27 7.60 3.10
CA MET A 113 -3.85 7.52 3.44
C MET A 113 -2.92 7.72 2.22
N GLY A 114 -3.29 7.20 1.05
CA GLY A 114 -2.51 7.38 -0.18
C GLY A 114 -2.45 8.85 -0.62
N GLN A 115 -3.55 9.58 -0.51
CA GLN A 115 -3.60 11.01 -0.80
C GLN A 115 -2.77 11.82 0.21
N ILE A 116 -2.87 11.49 1.51
CA ILE A 116 -2.06 12.14 2.56
C ILE A 116 -0.56 11.88 2.31
N HIS A 117 -0.19 10.65 1.97
CA HIS A 117 1.17 10.29 1.60
C HIS A 117 1.73 11.13 0.45
N LEU A 118 0.95 11.29 -0.63
CA LEU A 118 1.35 12.13 -1.76
C LEU A 118 1.42 13.61 -1.38
N LYS A 119 0.50 14.10 -0.56
CA LYS A 119 0.45 15.49 -0.07
C LYS A 119 1.70 15.81 0.77
N LEU A 120 2.00 14.99 1.77
CA LEU A 120 3.03 15.27 2.76
C LEU A 120 4.42 14.73 2.36
N ARG A 121 4.49 13.87 1.33
CA ARG A 121 5.71 13.16 0.88
C ARG A 121 6.45 12.45 2.01
N ARG A 122 5.71 11.89 2.98
CA ARG A 122 6.26 11.15 4.13
C ARG A 122 6.18 9.66 3.94
N ASN A 123 6.97 8.92 4.72
CA ASN A 123 6.89 7.45 4.72
C ASN A 123 5.46 6.99 5.09
N TYR A 124 4.92 6.06 4.31
CA TYR A 124 3.54 5.59 4.44
C TYR A 124 3.24 4.95 5.80
N ASP A 125 4.19 4.18 6.35
CA ASP A 125 4.01 3.48 7.62
C ASP A 125 4.00 4.48 8.79
N ASN A 126 4.89 5.47 8.77
CA ASN A 126 4.92 6.51 9.80
C ASN A 126 3.65 7.39 9.77
N LEU A 127 3.14 7.68 8.57
CA LEU A 127 1.85 8.36 8.41
C LEU A 127 0.73 7.52 9.01
N ARG A 128 0.70 6.22 8.71
CA ARG A 128 -0.31 5.30 9.23
C ARG A 128 -0.29 5.23 10.76
N ILE A 129 0.89 5.05 11.37
CA ILE A 129 1.04 5.00 12.83
C ILE A 129 0.54 6.32 13.44
N THR A 130 1.01 7.46 12.93
CA THR A 130 0.62 8.78 13.46
C THR A 130 -0.88 9.02 13.31
N ALA A 131 -1.48 8.64 12.18
CA ALA A 131 -2.91 8.77 11.95
C ALA A 131 -3.73 7.88 12.88
N MET A 132 -3.32 6.63 13.11
CA MET A 132 -4.01 5.71 14.03
C MET A 132 -3.94 6.23 15.48
N ASP A 133 -2.78 6.71 15.94
CA ASP A 133 -2.63 7.28 17.28
C ASP A 133 -3.52 8.52 17.51
N LEU A 134 -3.73 9.33 16.47
CA LEU A 134 -4.60 10.49 16.52
C LEU A 134 -6.08 10.09 16.40
N LEU A 135 -6.39 9.09 15.60
CA LEU A 135 -7.73 8.55 15.40
C LEU A 135 -8.26 7.84 16.65
N ASP A 136 -7.40 7.10 17.37
CA ASP A 136 -7.76 6.48 18.65
C ASP A 136 -8.24 7.52 19.68
N LYS A 137 -7.78 8.77 19.55
CA LYS A 137 -8.19 9.90 20.39
C LYS A 137 -9.40 10.67 19.84
N ASN A 138 -9.70 10.55 18.55
CA ASN A 138 -10.75 11.29 17.84
C ASN A 138 -11.41 10.40 16.76
N PRO A 139 -12.09 9.29 17.14
CA PRO A 139 -12.54 8.27 16.19
C PRO A 139 -13.53 8.79 15.15
N GLU A 140 -14.27 9.86 15.45
CA GLU A 140 -15.19 10.53 14.53
C GLU A 140 -14.50 11.22 13.35
N GLU A 141 -13.19 11.48 13.45
CA GLU A 141 -12.41 12.11 12.38
C GLU A 141 -11.95 11.12 11.30
N GLY A 142 -12.24 9.82 11.47
CA GLY A 142 -12.05 8.77 10.49
C GLY A 142 -13.37 8.16 10.04
N ARG A 143 -13.46 7.78 8.77
CA ARG A 143 -14.65 7.14 8.20
C ARG A 143 -14.28 6.19 7.08
N PHE A 144 -14.91 5.03 7.04
CA PHE A 144 -14.87 4.16 5.87
C PHE A 144 -15.83 4.67 4.80
N ALA A 145 -15.31 4.88 3.58
CA ALA A 145 -16.11 5.28 2.44
C ALA A 145 -15.67 4.52 1.17
N VAL A 146 -16.55 4.47 0.18
CA VAL A 146 -16.27 3.77 -1.07
C VAL A 146 -15.48 4.71 -1.98
N ASN A 147 -14.29 4.30 -2.43
CA ASN A 147 -13.51 5.08 -3.39
C ASN A 147 -14.08 4.95 -4.81
N LYS A 148 -13.53 5.70 -5.78
CA LYS A 148 -13.96 5.62 -7.20
C LYS A 148 -13.84 4.21 -7.78
N GLY A 149 -12.82 3.45 -7.37
CA GLY A 149 -12.63 2.04 -7.70
C GLY A 149 -13.62 1.09 -7.02
N GLY A 150 -14.51 1.61 -6.18
CA GLY A 150 -15.51 0.87 -5.46
C GLY A 150 -15.01 0.01 -4.30
N LYS A 151 -13.77 0.23 -3.88
CA LYS A 151 -13.21 -0.37 -2.68
C LYS A 151 -13.59 0.50 -1.48
N THR A 152 -14.04 -0.13 -0.41
CA THR A 152 -14.16 0.55 0.89
C THR A 152 -12.75 0.84 1.40
N ILE A 153 -12.46 2.12 1.64
CA ILE A 153 -11.18 2.60 2.14
C ILE A 153 -11.47 3.56 3.29
N GLU A 154 -10.55 3.65 4.23
CA GLU A 154 -10.57 4.63 5.31
C GLU A 154 -10.16 6.01 4.79
N TYR A 155 -10.98 7.01 5.11
CA TYR A 155 -10.73 8.43 4.84
C TYR A 155 -10.65 9.18 6.16
N PHE A 156 -9.89 10.27 6.12
CA PHE A 156 -9.59 11.12 7.26
C PHE A 156 -10.10 12.52 6.99
N SER A 157 -10.72 13.12 8.00
CA SER A 157 -11.26 14.47 7.93
C SER A 157 -10.15 15.50 7.70
N PRO A 158 -10.46 16.69 7.13
CA PRO A 158 -9.49 17.77 7.01
C PRO A 158 -8.81 18.16 8.34
N VAL A 159 -9.55 18.05 9.46
CA VAL A 159 -9.04 18.37 10.80
C VAL A 159 -7.96 17.37 11.22
N LEU A 160 -8.21 16.07 11.05
CA LEU A 160 -7.21 15.04 11.35
C LEU A 160 -5.98 15.16 10.45
N VAL A 161 -6.20 15.45 9.16
CA VAL A 161 -5.10 15.68 8.20
C VAL A 161 -4.21 16.84 8.66
N ALA A 162 -4.80 17.94 9.14
CA ALA A 162 -4.05 19.07 9.68
C ALA A 162 -3.29 18.69 10.97
N LYS A 163 -3.88 17.88 11.87
CA LYS A 163 -3.18 17.36 13.06
C LYS A 163 -2.00 16.45 12.68
N ILE A 164 -2.16 15.61 11.65
CA ILE A 164 -1.08 14.78 11.13
C ILE A 164 0.04 15.66 10.58
N GLU A 165 -0.29 16.66 9.77
CA GLU A 165 0.65 17.62 9.19
C GLU A 165 1.46 18.34 10.29
N GLN A 166 0.76 18.90 11.29
CA GLN A 166 1.39 19.52 12.45
C GLN A 166 2.30 18.54 13.21
N ALA A 167 1.86 17.30 13.43
CA ALA A 167 2.69 16.30 14.12
C ALA A 167 3.99 15.98 13.36
N PHE A 168 4.00 16.08 12.03
CA PHE A 168 5.22 15.96 11.24
C PHE A 168 6.06 17.23 11.25
N GLU A 169 5.45 18.42 11.21
CA GLU A 169 6.19 19.69 11.37
C GLU A 169 6.90 19.78 12.72
N GLU A 170 6.26 19.34 13.80
CA GLU A 170 6.88 19.25 15.13
C GLU A 170 8.04 18.25 15.15
N LYS A 171 7.91 17.13 14.43
CA LYS A 171 9.01 16.16 14.25
C LYS A 171 10.12 16.72 13.35
N ASP A 172 9.84 17.60 12.41
CA ASP A 172 10.88 18.19 11.57
C ASP A 172 11.72 19.25 12.29
N LYS A 173 11.25 19.74 13.46
CA LYS A 173 12.05 20.64 14.31
C LYS A 173 13.26 19.95 14.93
N TYR A 174 13.31 18.61 14.95
CA TYR A 174 14.50 17.91 15.40
C TYR A 174 15.64 18.14 14.41
N GLU A 175 16.75 18.66 14.92
CA GLU A 175 17.91 19.02 14.12
C GLU A 175 18.47 17.81 13.37
N SER A 176 19.01 18.08 12.17
CA SER A 176 19.83 17.08 11.48
C SER A 176 21.00 16.67 12.39
N PRO A 177 21.45 15.41 12.33
CA PRO A 177 22.61 14.98 13.10
C PRO A 177 23.81 15.90 12.78
N PRO A 178 24.61 16.31 13.79
CA PRO A 178 25.80 17.10 13.54
C PRO A 178 26.75 16.40 12.57
N GLU A 179 27.61 17.17 11.91
CA GLU A 179 28.56 16.62 10.95
C GLU A 179 29.38 15.46 11.56
N GLY A 180 29.51 14.38 10.81
CA GLY A 180 30.27 13.18 11.22
C GLY A 180 29.50 12.16 12.05
N TRP A 181 28.30 12.48 12.54
CA TRP A 181 27.44 11.49 13.18
C TRP A 181 26.86 10.53 12.14
N VAL A 182 26.90 9.23 12.43
CA VAL A 182 26.44 8.19 11.50
C VAL A 182 25.51 7.20 12.19
N HIS A 183 24.48 6.74 11.49
CA HIS A 183 23.61 5.70 12.01
C HIS A 183 24.15 4.30 11.71
N LYS A 184 23.52 3.26 12.30
CA LYS A 184 23.97 1.87 12.22
C LYS A 184 24.30 1.36 10.82
N THR A 185 23.50 1.68 9.81
CA THR A 185 23.73 1.20 8.44
C THR A 185 24.98 1.83 7.85
N ASP A 186 25.23 3.11 8.10
CA ASP A 186 26.42 3.80 7.60
C ASP A 186 27.67 3.41 8.37
N LEU A 187 27.59 3.25 9.70
CA LEU A 187 28.67 2.65 10.49
C LEU A 187 29.02 1.27 9.94
N SER A 188 28.03 0.42 9.67
CA SER A 188 28.23 -0.91 9.09
C SER A 188 28.99 -0.82 7.75
N LYS A 189 28.62 0.10 6.85
CA LYS A 189 29.35 0.34 5.60
C LYS A 189 30.79 0.78 5.86
N ILE A 190 31.01 1.74 6.77
CA ILE A 190 32.36 2.24 7.12
C ILE A 190 33.27 1.11 7.61
N ILE A 191 32.74 0.24 8.48
CA ILE A 191 33.51 -0.86 9.06
C ILE A 191 33.76 -1.99 8.04
N PHE A 192 32.75 -2.35 7.25
CA PHE A 192 32.80 -3.52 6.37
C PHE A 192 33.18 -3.23 4.91
N ALA A 193 33.32 -1.96 4.51
CA ALA A 193 33.78 -1.60 3.17
C ALA A 193 35.17 -2.19 2.83
N SER A 194 35.96 -2.52 3.85
CA SER A 194 37.37 -2.83 3.66
C SER A 194 37.71 -4.30 3.43
N ARG A 195 36.91 -5.33 3.80
CA ARG A 195 37.47 -6.71 3.88
C ARG A 195 36.56 -7.93 3.65
N LEU A 196 37.10 -8.80 2.78
CA LEU A 196 37.27 -10.28 2.71
C LEU A 196 36.46 -11.28 3.57
N ARG A 197 35.75 -10.90 4.63
CA ARG A 197 34.96 -11.85 5.43
C ARG A 197 33.55 -11.31 5.68
N PRO A 198 32.50 -12.11 5.42
CA PRO A 198 31.16 -11.75 5.86
C PRO A 198 31.14 -11.74 7.39
N ARG A 199 31.10 -10.55 8.00
CA ARG A 199 30.91 -10.38 9.43
C ARG A 199 29.42 -10.23 9.74
N LYS A 200 29.03 -10.68 10.94
CA LYS A 200 27.63 -10.66 11.39
C LYS A 200 27.30 -9.29 11.98
N SER A 201 26.09 -8.80 11.69
CA SER A 201 25.52 -7.57 12.30
C SER A 201 25.56 -7.56 13.83
N LYS A 202 25.55 -8.75 14.45
CA LYS A 202 25.67 -8.92 15.90
C LYS A 202 27.01 -8.40 16.45
N ASP A 203 28.13 -8.71 15.81
CA ASP A 203 29.45 -8.31 16.30
C ASP A 203 29.60 -6.78 16.38
N LEU A 204 28.98 -6.07 15.43
CA LEU A 204 28.94 -4.61 15.43
C LEU A 204 28.07 -4.09 16.57
N THR A 205 26.90 -4.70 16.76
CA THR A 205 25.95 -4.31 17.83
C THR A 205 26.58 -4.51 19.21
N ASP A 206 27.28 -5.62 19.43
CA ASP A 206 27.95 -5.92 20.69
C ASP A 206 29.11 -4.92 20.95
N ALA A 207 29.91 -4.60 19.93
CA ALA A 207 31.02 -3.64 20.04
C ALA A 207 30.54 -2.20 20.27
N VAL A 208 29.43 -1.80 19.65
CA VAL A 208 28.79 -0.50 19.89
C VAL A 208 28.19 -0.48 21.31
N GLY A 209 27.50 -1.56 21.70
CA GLY A 209 26.82 -1.67 22.98
C GLY A 209 27.75 -1.58 24.19
N SER A 210 29.02 -2.01 24.07
CA SER A 210 29.98 -1.93 25.17
C SER A 210 30.30 -0.50 25.63
N PHE A 211 30.10 0.50 24.76
CA PHE A 211 30.36 1.91 25.10
C PHE A 211 29.14 2.63 25.68
N ARG A 212 27.95 2.01 25.68
CA ARG A 212 26.70 2.70 26.03
C ARG A 212 26.65 3.16 27.48
N ASN A 213 27.25 2.40 28.40
CA ASN A 213 27.26 2.75 29.82
C ASN A 213 28.33 3.79 30.17
N GLU A 214 29.45 3.80 29.44
CA GLU A 214 30.59 4.67 29.70
C GLU A 214 30.44 6.03 29.01
N HIS A 215 29.80 6.05 27.83
CA HIS A 215 29.64 7.22 26.98
C HIS A 215 28.20 7.34 26.44
N PRO A 216 27.19 7.55 27.30
CA PRO A 216 25.81 7.73 26.85
C PRO A 216 25.65 8.91 25.87
N GLU A 217 26.50 9.94 25.99
CA GLU A 217 26.55 11.10 25.10
C GLU A 217 26.94 10.76 23.66
N TRP A 218 27.51 9.58 23.40
CA TRP A 218 27.83 9.13 22.05
C TRP A 218 26.63 8.54 21.28
N PHE A 219 25.48 8.44 21.95
CA PHE A 219 24.25 7.86 21.41
C PHE A 219 23.15 8.91 21.47
N GLN A 220 22.72 9.40 20.31
CA GLN A 220 21.67 10.40 20.25
C GLN A 220 20.71 10.05 19.12
N ASN A 221 19.42 10.21 19.39
CA ASN A 221 18.38 10.02 18.40
C ASN A 221 18.21 11.32 17.60
N PHE A 222 18.26 11.20 16.28
CA PHE A 222 17.94 12.28 15.36
C PHE A 222 16.83 11.81 14.41
N MET A 223 16.16 12.77 13.78
CA MET A 223 15.13 12.42 12.80
C MET A 223 15.77 11.97 11.49
N GLY A 224 15.51 10.71 11.15
CA GLY A 224 15.87 10.13 9.88
C GLY A 224 14.95 10.57 8.75
N LEU A 225 15.39 10.30 7.52
CA LEU A 225 14.58 10.45 6.32
C LEU A 225 13.28 9.66 6.46
N GLY A 226 12.15 10.35 6.44
CA GLY A 226 10.82 9.75 6.57
C GLY A 226 10.18 9.88 7.95
N GLY A 227 10.83 10.54 8.91
CA GLY A 227 10.18 10.87 10.18
C GLY A 227 10.24 9.75 11.23
N SER A 228 11.22 8.85 11.14
CA SER A 228 11.58 7.93 12.24
C SER A 228 12.73 8.48 13.08
N LEU A 229 12.64 8.34 14.41
CA LEU A 229 13.80 8.56 15.28
C LEU A 229 14.81 7.45 15.03
N ILE A 230 16.00 7.83 14.59
CA ILE A 230 17.10 6.92 14.34
C ILE A 230 18.21 7.28 15.31
N GLU A 231 18.79 6.28 15.95
CA GLU A 231 19.98 6.46 16.78
C GLU A 231 21.21 6.65 15.89
N TYR A 232 21.91 7.77 16.08
CA TYR A 232 23.20 8.06 15.49
C TYR A 232 24.31 7.94 16.52
N TYR A 233 25.50 7.69 16.00
CA TYR A 233 26.71 7.44 16.75
C TYR A 233 27.70 8.58 16.54
N HIS A 234 28.21 9.11 17.65
CA HIS A 234 29.22 10.18 17.66
C HIS A 234 30.50 9.74 16.92
N PRO A 235 31.23 10.65 16.23
CA PRO A 235 32.46 10.33 15.50
C PRO A 235 33.51 9.56 16.31
N ASP A 236 33.64 9.85 17.60
CA ASP A 236 34.59 9.15 18.47
C ASP A 236 34.23 7.67 18.68
N LEU A 237 32.94 7.36 18.83
CA LEU A 237 32.46 5.98 18.88
C LEU A 237 32.77 5.25 17.57
N VAL A 238 32.51 5.91 16.43
CA VAL A 238 32.83 5.36 15.09
C VAL A 238 34.30 4.99 15.00
N LYS A 239 35.19 5.88 15.46
CA LYS A 239 36.64 5.66 15.49
C LYS A 239 37.02 4.47 16.38
N LYS A 240 36.51 4.42 17.61
CA LYS A 240 36.79 3.32 18.57
C LYS A 240 36.33 1.96 18.05
N VAL A 241 35.11 1.89 17.50
CA VAL A 241 34.57 0.66 16.91
C VAL A 241 35.41 0.25 15.70
N ARG A 242 35.86 1.20 14.87
CA ARG A 242 36.76 0.92 13.74
C ARG A 242 38.08 0.30 14.19
N ASP A 243 38.71 0.86 15.20
CA ASP A 243 39.98 0.36 15.73
C ASP A 243 39.86 -1.07 16.26
N ILE A 244 38.78 -1.39 17.00
CA ILE A 244 38.47 -2.75 17.47
C ILE A 244 38.41 -3.74 16.30
N PHE A 245 37.76 -3.36 15.19
CA PHE A 245 37.59 -4.25 14.05
C PHE A 245 38.89 -4.44 13.27
N ILE A 246 39.72 -3.40 13.15
CA ILE A 246 41.06 -3.46 12.57
C ILE A 246 41.95 -4.40 13.38
N GLU A 247 41.97 -4.26 14.71
CA GLU A 247 42.80 -5.09 15.59
C GLU A 247 42.39 -6.57 15.52
N ARG A 248 41.09 -6.86 15.59
CA ARG A 248 40.56 -8.22 15.44
C ARG A 248 40.99 -8.86 14.13
N GLU A 249 41.06 -8.07 13.07
CA GLU A 249 41.47 -8.57 11.77
C GLU A 249 42.97 -8.82 11.67
N ALA A 250 43.80 -7.93 12.21
CA ALA A 250 45.24 -8.16 12.30
C ALA A 250 45.55 -9.45 13.10
N LYS A 251 44.83 -9.71 14.19
CA LYS A 251 44.95 -10.96 14.95
C LYS A 251 44.55 -12.18 14.11
N PHE A 252 43.49 -12.07 13.30
CA PHE A 252 43.01 -13.14 12.45
C PHE A 252 44.00 -13.47 11.32
N THR A 253 44.52 -12.47 10.60
CA THR A 253 45.51 -12.67 9.53
C THR A 253 46.81 -13.26 10.06
N SER A 254 47.28 -12.80 11.24
CA SER A 254 48.45 -13.37 11.90
C SER A 254 48.25 -14.86 12.26
N LYS A 255 47.05 -15.23 12.74
CA LYS A 255 46.72 -16.64 13.04
C LYS A 255 46.75 -17.51 11.79
N LEU A 256 46.18 -17.04 10.67
CA LEU A 256 46.20 -17.77 9.40
C LEU A 256 47.62 -17.99 8.88
N GLN A 257 48.48 -16.98 8.94
CA GLN A 257 49.88 -17.10 8.51
C GLN A 257 50.68 -18.11 9.35
N ARG A 258 50.36 -18.26 10.64
CA ARG A 258 50.96 -19.27 11.51
C ARG A 258 50.45 -20.68 11.22
N SER A 259 49.18 -20.84 10.86
CA SER A 259 48.60 -22.15 10.52
C SER A 259 49.00 -22.67 9.15
N ALA A 260 49.54 -21.82 8.27
CA ALA A 260 50.01 -22.19 6.94
C ALA A 260 51.51 -22.55 6.88
N ARG A 261 52.21 -22.50 8.02
CA ARG A 261 53.61 -22.90 8.20
C ARG A 261 53.67 -24.20 8.98
#